data_AF-A0A1C3P840-F1
#
_entry.id   AF-A0A1C3P840-F1
#
_cell.length_a   1.000
_cell.length_b   1.000
_cell.length_c   1.000
_cell.angle_alpha   90.00
_cell.angle_beta   90.00
_cell.angle_gamma   90.00
#
_symmetry.space_group_name_H-M   'P 1'
#
loop_
_entity.id
_entity.type
_entity.pdbx_description
1 polymer ?
#
loop_
_entity_poly.entity_id
_entity_poly.type
_entity_poly.pdbx_seq_one_letter_code
_entity_poly.pdbx_strand_id
1 'polypeptide(L)'
;MNPENFLVRPYREQVEAYSLPDRWQKIAPGVYADLEKLAGLPSAYSDDPAGEEARRFDLLILRLQLACLGAEPGFTRMRVRVQEIATALLGQTTIPLVRAQAELLEELTTDAWWQDVTLPMLESVRLRLRGLIRLIEKGRRNVVYTDFEDELGEISEGGITWQPLGDDFEKKIRTYLRSHENQLAVQKLRRNRQITTTDLDELEQVFLGSGLGTTQDIEQAKARHEGLGLFLRSLTGLDREAAARAFDRFQTGRTLTANQLHFLNMIIDILARRGLVDVGQLYDPPFTQLTPSGPEKFFTASDIDTVESVLDQVRSTAIPASQAM
;
A
#
# COMPACT_ATOMS: atom_id res chain seq x y z
N MET A 1 -21.16 -19.24 -4.10
CA MET A 1 -22.14 -18.90 -5.16
C MET A 1 -22.69 -20.21 -5.71
N ASN A 2 -23.96 -20.26 -6.16
CA ASN A 2 -24.53 -21.52 -6.66
C ASN A 2 -24.20 -21.69 -8.17
N PRO A 3 -23.41 -22.70 -8.57
CA PRO A 3 -23.00 -22.91 -9.97
C PRO A 3 -24.15 -23.31 -10.90
N GLU A 4 -25.31 -23.71 -10.34
CA GLU A 4 -26.51 -24.03 -11.11
C GLU A 4 -27.39 -22.80 -11.39
N ASN A 5 -27.06 -21.63 -10.82
CA ASN A 5 -27.75 -20.38 -11.13
C ASN A 5 -27.37 -19.89 -12.54
N PHE A 6 -28.37 -19.52 -13.35
CA PHE A 6 -28.19 -19.07 -14.73
C PHE A 6 -27.21 -17.88 -14.88
N LEU A 7 -27.13 -17.00 -13.87
CA LEU A 7 -26.19 -15.87 -13.86
C LEU A 7 -24.76 -16.29 -13.53
N VAL A 8 -24.60 -17.39 -12.79
CA VAL A 8 -23.31 -17.90 -12.30
C VAL A 8 -22.69 -18.88 -13.30
N ARG A 9 -23.51 -19.59 -14.08
CA ARG A 9 -23.07 -20.57 -15.09
C ARG A 9 -22.02 -20.06 -16.09
N PRO A 10 -22.10 -18.83 -16.64
CA PRO A 10 -21.09 -18.31 -17.56
C PRO A 10 -19.71 -18.14 -16.92
N TYR A 11 -19.66 -18.01 -15.59
CA TYR A 11 -18.44 -17.77 -14.80
C TYR A 11 -18.05 -19.00 -13.97
N ARG A 12 -18.55 -20.19 -14.33
CA ARG A 12 -18.39 -21.42 -13.54
C ARG A 12 -16.93 -21.79 -13.33
N GLU A 13 -16.09 -21.62 -14.34
CA GLU A 13 -14.65 -21.88 -14.26
C GLU A 13 -13.99 -21.01 -13.17
N GLN A 14 -14.29 -19.71 -13.14
CA GLN A 14 -13.77 -18.80 -12.13
C GLN A 14 -14.35 -19.13 -10.74
N VAL A 15 -15.65 -19.40 -10.64
CA VAL A 15 -16.31 -19.77 -9.37
C VAL A 15 -15.71 -21.04 -8.77
N GLU A 16 -15.43 -22.06 -9.59
CA GLU A 16 -14.80 -23.30 -9.14
C GLU A 16 -13.33 -23.07 -8.77
N ALA A 17 -12.58 -22.31 -9.57
CA ALA A 17 -11.19 -21.97 -9.26
C ALA A 17 -11.06 -21.24 -7.91
N TYR A 18 -11.82 -20.17 -7.69
CA TYR A 18 -11.74 -19.36 -6.47
C TYR A 18 -12.53 -19.94 -5.28
N SER A 19 -13.20 -21.09 -5.46
CA SER A 19 -13.77 -21.86 -4.34
C SER A 19 -12.71 -22.59 -3.52
N LEU A 20 -11.52 -22.81 -4.08
CA LEU A 20 -10.42 -23.50 -3.42
C LEU A 20 -9.60 -22.53 -2.55
N PRO A 21 -9.37 -22.83 -1.25
CA PRO A 21 -8.61 -21.95 -0.34
C PRO A 21 -7.20 -21.63 -0.83
N ASP A 22 -6.54 -22.58 -1.50
CA ASP A 22 -5.16 -22.43 -1.98
C ASP A 22 -4.98 -21.31 -3.02
N ARG A 23 -6.04 -20.98 -3.77
CA ARG A 23 -6.00 -19.89 -4.75
C ARG A 23 -5.91 -18.51 -4.11
N TRP A 24 -6.24 -18.39 -2.82
CA TRP A 24 -6.18 -17.12 -2.08
C TRP A 24 -4.81 -16.85 -1.46
N GLN A 25 -3.88 -17.82 -1.47
CA GLN A 25 -2.55 -17.66 -0.89
C GLN A 25 -1.62 -16.78 -1.74
N LYS A 26 -1.89 -16.65 -3.04
CA LYS A 26 -1.10 -15.83 -3.97
C LYS A 26 -2.04 -15.05 -4.91
N ILE A 27 -2.27 -13.78 -4.59
CA ILE A 27 -3.06 -12.87 -5.41
C ILE A 27 -2.13 -12.17 -6.39
N ALA A 28 -2.15 -12.59 -7.66
CA ALA A 28 -1.44 -11.94 -8.75
C ALA A 28 -2.32 -10.85 -9.40
N PRO A 29 -1.76 -9.86 -10.12
CA PRO A 29 -2.54 -8.79 -10.76
C PRO A 29 -3.68 -9.28 -11.67
N GLY A 30 -3.51 -10.42 -12.35
CA GLY A 30 -4.55 -11.03 -13.18
C GLY A 30 -5.76 -11.56 -12.40
N VAL A 31 -5.60 -11.84 -11.11
CA VAL A 31 -6.68 -12.30 -10.22
C VAL A 31 -7.72 -11.21 -10.02
N TYR A 32 -7.33 -9.94 -9.99
CA TYR A 32 -8.26 -8.83 -9.80
C TYR A 32 -9.32 -8.75 -10.90
N ALA A 33 -8.92 -8.94 -12.16
CA ALA A 33 -9.84 -8.91 -13.30
C ALA A 33 -10.85 -10.07 -13.27
N ASP A 34 -10.48 -11.21 -12.69
CA ASP A 34 -11.40 -12.33 -12.51
C ASP A 34 -12.32 -12.14 -11.30
N LEU A 35 -11.79 -11.59 -10.20
CA LEU A 35 -12.57 -11.27 -9.01
C LEU A 35 -13.62 -10.18 -9.27
N GLU A 36 -13.31 -9.19 -10.11
CA GLU A 36 -14.27 -8.15 -10.50
C GLU A 36 -15.51 -8.75 -11.19
N LYS A 37 -15.30 -9.76 -12.04
CA LYS A 37 -16.40 -10.50 -12.71
C LYS A 37 -17.23 -11.33 -11.72
N LEU A 38 -16.61 -11.81 -10.64
CA LEU A 38 -17.28 -12.60 -9.61
C LEU A 38 -18.04 -11.75 -8.59
N ALA A 39 -17.58 -10.52 -8.31
CA ALA A 39 -18.13 -9.66 -7.27
C ALA A 39 -19.63 -9.34 -7.44
N GLY A 40 -20.09 -9.24 -8.69
CA GLY A 40 -21.50 -8.98 -9.02
C GLY A 40 -22.41 -10.21 -9.05
N LEU A 41 -21.89 -11.41 -8.85
CA LEU A 41 -22.67 -12.64 -8.98
C LEU A 41 -23.52 -12.92 -7.74
N PRO A 42 -24.75 -13.44 -7.93
CA PRO A 42 -25.61 -13.80 -6.82
C PRO A 42 -24.95 -14.91 -5.99
N SER A 43 -24.71 -14.61 -4.72
CA SER A 43 -24.21 -15.57 -3.75
C SER A 43 -25.37 -16.34 -3.12
N ALA A 44 -25.11 -17.58 -2.68
CA ALA A 44 -26.05 -18.33 -1.84
C ALA A 44 -25.98 -17.88 -0.37
N TYR A 45 -25.20 -16.82 -0.11
CA TYR A 45 -25.10 -16.22 1.21
C TYR A 45 -26.40 -15.45 1.45
N SER A 46 -27.28 -16.02 2.26
CA SER A 46 -28.34 -15.24 2.87
C SER A 46 -27.69 -14.39 3.95
N ASP A 47 -27.89 -13.08 3.89
CA ASP A 47 -27.62 -12.26 5.06
C ASP A 47 -28.32 -12.85 6.28
N ASP A 48 -27.69 -12.67 7.45
CA ASP A 48 -28.30 -13.03 8.72
C ASP A 48 -29.70 -12.37 8.77
N PRO A 49 -30.80 -13.11 8.97
CA PRO A 49 -32.14 -12.53 9.03
C PRO A 49 -32.31 -11.48 10.14
N ALA A 50 -31.37 -11.43 11.09
CA ALA A 50 -31.28 -10.41 12.13
C ALA A 50 -30.52 -9.13 11.70
N GLY A 51 -29.83 -9.15 10.55
CA GLY A 51 -29.15 -8.00 9.93
C GLY A 51 -27.85 -7.56 10.60
N GLU A 52 -27.30 -6.42 10.16
CA GLU A 52 -26.07 -5.82 10.71
C GLU A 52 -26.21 -5.45 12.21
N GLU A 53 -27.39 -4.98 12.61
CA GLU A 53 -27.64 -4.51 13.99
C GLU A 53 -27.46 -5.64 15.02
N ALA A 54 -27.84 -6.86 14.66
CA ALA A 54 -27.60 -8.04 15.46
C ALA A 54 -26.10 -8.27 15.67
N ARG A 55 -25.29 -8.14 14.61
CA ARG A 55 -23.82 -8.30 14.70
C ARG A 55 -23.19 -7.22 15.57
N ARG A 56 -23.64 -5.98 15.45
CA ARG A 56 -23.18 -4.86 16.31
C ARG A 56 -23.48 -5.13 17.78
N PHE A 57 -24.64 -5.69 18.07
CA PHE A 57 -25.00 -6.08 19.43
C PHE A 57 -24.19 -7.26 19.94
N ASP A 58 -23.96 -8.30 19.13
CA ASP A 58 -23.11 -9.41 19.54
C ASP A 58 -21.72 -8.93 19.90
N LEU A 59 -21.14 -8.04 19.08
CA LEU A 59 -19.85 -7.44 19.35
C LEU A 59 -19.86 -6.68 20.67
N LEU A 60 -20.92 -5.91 20.93
CA LEU A 60 -21.09 -5.17 22.17
C LEU A 60 -21.13 -6.11 23.40
N ILE A 61 -21.86 -7.22 23.33
CA ILE A 61 -21.95 -8.18 24.43
C ILE A 61 -20.64 -8.99 24.58
N LEU A 62 -20.00 -9.37 23.47
CA LEU A 62 -18.70 -10.06 23.49
C LEU A 62 -17.60 -9.21 24.11
N ARG A 63 -17.54 -7.91 23.75
CA ARG A 63 -16.62 -6.99 24.41
C ARG A 63 -16.96 -6.82 25.88
N LEU A 64 -18.24 -6.82 26.24
CA LEU A 64 -18.67 -6.71 27.63
C LEU A 64 -18.23 -7.92 28.45
N GLN A 65 -18.30 -9.12 27.86
CA GLN A 65 -17.73 -10.35 28.41
C GLN A 65 -16.21 -10.25 28.59
N LEU A 66 -15.48 -9.70 27.61
CA LEU A 66 -14.04 -9.43 27.74
C LEU A 66 -13.73 -8.42 28.85
N ALA A 67 -14.56 -7.39 28.99
CA ALA A 67 -14.42 -6.39 30.05
C ALA A 67 -14.68 -6.97 31.45
N CYS A 68 -15.63 -7.91 31.59
CA CYS A 68 -15.81 -8.67 32.84
C CYS A 68 -14.58 -9.49 33.23
N LEU A 69 -13.82 -9.98 32.24
CA LEU A 69 -12.58 -10.73 32.46
C LEU A 69 -11.36 -9.83 32.70
N GLY A 70 -11.50 -8.51 32.64
CA GLY A 70 -10.41 -7.56 32.76
C GLY A 70 -9.51 -7.47 31.51
N ALA A 71 -9.93 -8.04 30.38
CA ALA A 71 -9.17 -8.02 29.13
C ALA A 71 -9.37 -6.72 28.33
N GLU A 72 -10.49 -6.01 28.52
CA GLU A 72 -10.77 -4.71 27.91
C GLU A 72 -11.32 -3.69 28.93
N PRO A 73 -10.93 -2.41 28.85
CA PRO A 73 -11.56 -1.35 29.62
C PRO A 73 -12.94 -0.96 29.06
N GLY A 74 -13.78 -0.28 29.85
CA GLY A 74 -15.02 0.35 29.34
C GLY A 74 -16.33 -0.35 29.69
N PHE A 75 -16.32 -1.28 30.65
CA PHE A 75 -17.51 -2.00 31.14
C PHE A 75 -18.71 -1.06 31.42
N THR A 76 -18.51 0.02 32.18
CA THR A 76 -19.59 0.96 32.55
C THR A 76 -20.26 1.60 31.32
N ARG A 77 -19.46 2.02 30.31
CA ARG A 77 -19.99 2.63 29.09
C ARG A 77 -20.82 1.64 28.28
N MET A 78 -20.34 0.40 28.17
CA MET A 78 -21.00 -0.65 27.41
C MET A 78 -22.26 -1.15 28.12
N ARG A 79 -22.24 -1.24 29.45
CA ARG A 79 -23.42 -1.47 30.28
C ARG A 79 -24.51 -0.44 30.02
N VAL A 80 -24.19 0.86 30.06
CA VAL A 80 -25.16 1.94 29.79
C VAL A 80 -25.78 1.76 28.41
N ARG A 81 -24.97 1.40 27.40
CA ARG A 81 -25.48 1.15 26.05
C ARG A 81 -26.39 -0.08 25.96
N VAL A 82 -26.14 -1.13 26.74
CA VAL A 82 -27.08 -2.28 26.86
C VAL A 82 -28.37 -1.83 27.54
N GLN A 83 -28.29 -1.02 28.61
CA GLN A 83 -29.45 -0.48 29.30
C GLN A 83 -30.32 0.35 28.36
N GLU A 84 -29.73 1.23 27.54
CA GLU A 84 -30.44 2.01 26.51
C GLU A 84 -31.16 1.12 25.49
N ILE A 85 -30.48 0.07 25.00
CA ILE A 85 -31.08 -0.91 24.08
C ILE A 85 -32.26 -1.63 24.74
N ALA A 86 -32.10 -2.02 26.02
CA ALA A 86 -33.16 -2.67 26.77
C ALA A 86 -34.38 -1.74 26.98
N THR A 87 -34.15 -0.47 27.34
CA THR A 87 -35.20 0.55 27.46
C THR A 87 -35.91 0.80 26.12
N ALA A 88 -35.17 0.87 25.02
CA ALA A 88 -35.76 1.06 23.69
C ALA A 88 -36.63 -0.13 23.27
N LEU A 89 -36.22 -1.35 23.62
CA LEU A 89 -37.03 -2.56 23.41
C LEU A 89 -38.27 -2.58 24.32
N LEU A 90 -38.17 -2.16 25.58
CA LEU A 90 -39.34 -2.04 26.47
C LEU A 90 -40.40 -1.06 25.92
N GLY A 91 -39.97 -0.03 25.20
CA GLY A 91 -40.87 0.87 24.46
C GLY A 91 -41.70 0.17 23.37
N GLN A 92 -41.33 -1.05 22.95
CA GLN A 92 -41.94 -1.82 21.87
C GLN A 92 -42.70 -3.07 22.36
N THR A 93 -43.18 -3.06 23.61
CA THR A 93 -43.95 -4.16 24.24
C THR A 93 -45.29 -4.50 23.57
N THR A 94 -45.71 -3.70 22.59
CA THR A 94 -46.81 -4.03 21.67
C THR A 94 -46.50 -5.27 20.83
N ILE A 95 -45.23 -5.55 20.55
CA ILE A 95 -44.78 -6.71 19.77
C ILE A 95 -44.70 -7.96 20.69
N PRO A 96 -45.38 -9.08 20.36
CA PRO A 96 -45.41 -10.27 21.21
C PRO A 96 -44.03 -10.87 21.55
N LEU A 97 -43.10 -10.85 20.59
CA LEU A 97 -41.74 -11.36 20.79
C LEU A 97 -40.94 -10.54 21.81
N VAL A 98 -41.17 -9.23 21.87
CA VAL A 98 -40.53 -8.32 22.83
C VAL A 98 -41.17 -8.49 24.20
N ARG A 99 -42.51 -8.57 24.26
CA ARG A 99 -43.25 -8.82 25.50
C ARG A 99 -42.82 -10.11 26.20
N ALA A 100 -42.52 -11.16 25.45
CA ALA A 100 -42.02 -12.42 25.99
C ALA A 100 -40.67 -12.29 26.72
N GLN A 101 -39.92 -11.19 26.50
CA GLN A 101 -38.64 -10.90 27.15
C GLN A 101 -38.72 -9.69 28.10
N ALA A 102 -39.92 -9.17 28.41
CA ALA A 102 -40.10 -7.93 29.17
C ALA A 102 -39.43 -7.97 30.55
N GLU A 103 -39.56 -9.07 31.29
CA GLU A 103 -38.94 -9.26 32.61
C GLU A 103 -37.41 -9.15 32.55
N LEU A 104 -36.78 -9.85 31.58
CA LEU A 104 -35.34 -9.75 31.36
C LEU A 104 -34.93 -8.32 30.98
N LEU A 105 -35.71 -7.65 30.15
CA LEU A 105 -35.41 -6.28 29.73
C LEU A 105 -35.53 -5.29 30.90
N GLU A 106 -36.51 -5.46 31.78
CA GLU A 106 -36.66 -4.67 33.01
C GLU A 106 -35.48 -4.89 33.95
N GLU A 107 -35.11 -6.15 34.21
CA GLU A 107 -33.93 -6.48 35.02
C GLU A 107 -32.66 -5.83 34.48
N LEU A 108 -32.44 -5.90 33.16
CA LEU A 108 -31.29 -5.29 32.49
C LEU A 108 -31.23 -3.77 32.66
N THR A 109 -32.38 -3.09 32.78
CA THR A 109 -32.38 -1.63 33.05
C THR A 109 -31.97 -1.30 34.48
N THR A 110 -32.18 -2.21 35.43
CA THR A 110 -31.85 -1.97 36.84
C THR A 110 -30.38 -2.25 37.15
N ASP A 111 -29.80 -1.43 38.02
CA ASP A 111 -28.39 -1.54 38.39
C ASP A 111 -28.05 -2.81 39.19
N ALA A 112 -29.05 -3.41 39.84
CA ALA A 112 -28.90 -4.62 40.66
C ALA A 112 -28.48 -5.83 39.83
N TRP A 113 -29.03 -6.01 38.62
CA TRP A 113 -28.70 -7.13 37.74
C TRP A 113 -27.23 -7.13 37.31
N TRP A 114 -26.62 -5.95 37.26
CA TRP A 114 -25.23 -5.75 36.86
C TRP A 114 -24.23 -5.98 37.98
N GLN A 115 -24.69 -6.16 39.22
CA GLN A 115 -23.82 -6.56 40.33
C GLN A 115 -23.46 -8.04 40.16
N ASP A 116 -22.17 -8.35 40.20
CA ASP A 116 -21.63 -9.72 40.05
C ASP A 116 -22.04 -10.45 38.75
N VAL A 117 -22.16 -9.70 37.65
CA VAL A 117 -22.55 -10.27 36.35
C VAL A 117 -21.52 -11.32 35.88
N THR A 118 -22.02 -12.44 35.37
CA THR A 118 -21.18 -13.56 34.90
C THR A 118 -21.22 -13.72 33.38
N LEU A 119 -20.20 -14.36 32.80
CA LEU A 119 -20.15 -14.64 31.36
C LEU A 119 -21.39 -15.37 30.83
N PRO A 120 -21.90 -16.43 31.51
CA PRO A 120 -23.11 -17.12 31.04
C PRO A 120 -24.36 -16.23 31.06
N MET A 121 -24.45 -15.30 32.01
CA MET A 121 -25.56 -14.34 32.07
C MET A 121 -25.54 -13.41 30.84
N LEU A 122 -24.37 -12.88 30.49
CA LEU A 122 -24.20 -12.04 29.30
C LEU A 122 -24.46 -12.81 28.01
N GLU A 123 -24.03 -14.07 27.94
CA GLU A 123 -24.28 -14.92 26.77
C GLU A 123 -25.77 -15.20 26.56
N SER A 124 -26.51 -15.45 27.65
CA SER A 124 -27.97 -15.59 27.62
C SER A 124 -28.66 -14.34 27.07
N VAL A 125 -28.20 -13.15 27.49
CA VAL A 125 -28.67 -11.86 26.97
C VAL A 125 -28.41 -11.73 25.47
N ARG A 126 -27.19 -12.09 25.01
CA ARG A 126 -26.83 -12.05 23.59
C ARG A 126 -27.82 -12.85 22.75
N LEU A 127 -28.02 -14.12 23.10
CA LEU A 127 -28.84 -15.05 22.32
C LEU A 127 -30.32 -14.65 22.31
N ARG A 128 -30.86 -14.21 23.45
CA ARG A 128 -32.28 -13.86 23.60
C ARG A 128 -32.64 -12.53 22.93
N LEU A 129 -31.74 -11.54 23.01
CA LEU A 129 -32.05 -10.20 22.51
C LEU A 129 -31.63 -9.96 21.06
N ARG A 130 -30.63 -10.68 20.53
CA ARG A 130 -30.13 -10.50 19.15
C ARG A 130 -31.23 -10.37 18.09
N GLY A 131 -32.21 -11.27 18.11
CA GLY A 131 -33.30 -11.29 17.14
C GLY A 131 -34.32 -10.14 17.28
N LEU A 132 -34.35 -9.47 18.44
CA LEU A 132 -35.29 -8.41 18.76
C LEU A 132 -34.77 -7.01 18.38
N ILE A 133 -33.47 -6.85 18.19
CA ILE A 133 -32.83 -5.52 18.03
C ILE A 133 -33.30 -4.79 16.78
N ARG A 134 -33.60 -5.53 15.71
CA ARG A 134 -34.17 -4.97 14.48
C ARG A 134 -35.54 -4.30 14.70
N LEU A 135 -36.22 -4.60 15.81
CA LEU A 135 -37.54 -4.08 16.14
C LEU A 135 -37.49 -2.71 16.83
N ILE A 136 -36.29 -2.26 17.22
CA ILE A 136 -36.10 -0.91 17.73
C ILE A 136 -36.38 0.05 16.57
N GLU A 137 -37.45 0.84 16.70
CA GLU A 137 -37.81 1.86 15.73
C GLU A 137 -36.62 2.78 15.48
N LYS A 138 -36.26 2.91 14.22
CA LYS A 138 -35.18 3.80 13.77
C LYS A 138 -35.70 5.24 13.86
N GLY A 139 -35.72 5.82 15.06
CA GLY A 139 -35.92 7.25 15.24
C GLY A 139 -34.94 8.01 14.34
N ARG A 140 -35.48 8.76 13.37
CA ARG A 140 -34.80 9.60 12.36
C ARG A 140 -33.29 9.36 12.29
N ARG A 141 -32.87 8.32 11.56
CA ARG A 141 -31.50 8.30 11.06
C ARG A 141 -31.36 9.52 10.14
N ASN A 142 -30.51 10.47 10.50
CA ASN A 142 -29.84 11.23 9.45
C ASN A 142 -29.20 10.18 8.56
N VAL A 143 -29.66 10.10 7.31
CA VAL A 143 -28.98 9.32 6.28
C VAL A 143 -27.64 10.02 6.10
N VAL A 144 -26.65 9.57 6.87
CA VAL A 144 -25.26 9.96 6.64
C VAL A 144 -24.88 9.21 5.39
N TYR A 145 -24.90 9.92 4.26
CA TYR A 145 -24.09 9.53 3.12
C TYR A 145 -22.65 9.66 3.57
N THR A 146 -22.06 8.58 4.05
CA THR A 146 -20.60 8.49 4.15
C THR A 146 -20.11 8.20 2.74
N ASP A 147 -19.79 9.27 2.03
CA ASP A 147 -18.70 9.20 1.06
C ASP A 147 -17.44 9.00 1.90
N PHE A 148 -16.90 7.79 1.89
CA PHE A 148 -15.66 7.51 2.61
C PHE A 148 -14.51 7.97 1.72
N GLU A 149 -14.07 9.22 1.89
CA GLU A 149 -12.65 9.49 1.71
C GLU A 149 -11.91 8.87 2.91
N ASP A 150 -10.80 8.17 2.66
CA ASP A 150 -10.02 7.50 3.69
C ASP A 150 -9.70 8.44 4.87
N GLU A 151 -10.24 8.15 6.06
CA GLU A 151 -9.85 8.83 7.28
C GLU A 151 -8.70 8.07 7.96
N LEU A 152 -7.51 8.66 7.91
CA LEU A 152 -6.35 8.25 8.72
C LEU A 152 -6.71 8.35 10.21
N GLY A 153 -6.46 7.26 10.97
CA GLY A 153 -6.78 7.16 12.40
C GLY A 153 -5.96 8.09 13.32
N GLU A 154 -6.08 7.91 14.65
CA GLU A 154 -5.39 8.74 15.65
C GLU A 154 -3.90 8.92 15.32
N ILE A 155 -3.55 10.16 14.99
CA ILE A 155 -2.17 10.59 14.83
C ILE A 155 -1.58 10.58 16.24
N SER A 156 -0.94 9.47 16.60
CA SER A 156 0.10 9.57 17.61
C SER A 156 1.11 10.58 17.07
N GLU A 157 1.33 11.67 17.79
CA GLU A 157 2.65 12.30 17.78
C GLU A 157 3.64 11.30 18.40
N GLY A 158 3.87 10.18 17.72
CA GLY A 158 5.25 9.75 17.61
C GLY A 158 5.95 11.01 17.13
N GLY A 159 7.03 11.41 17.79
CA GLY A 159 7.84 12.54 17.34
C GLY A 159 8.33 12.24 15.93
N ILE A 160 7.48 12.46 14.94
CA ILE A 160 7.84 12.69 13.57
C ILE A 160 8.50 14.05 13.73
N THR A 161 9.82 14.00 13.88
CA THR A 161 10.62 15.13 13.48
C THR A 161 10.10 15.45 12.09
N TRP A 162 9.40 16.57 11.97
CA TRP A 162 9.03 17.14 10.69
C TRP A 162 10.36 17.52 10.04
N GLN A 163 11.07 16.51 9.53
CA GLN A 163 11.98 16.71 8.44
C GLN A 163 11.05 17.11 7.32
N PRO A 164 11.14 18.34 6.78
CA PRO A 164 10.47 18.63 5.53
C PRO A 164 10.91 17.51 4.59
N LEU A 165 9.93 16.68 4.16
CA LEU A 165 10.21 15.65 3.17
C LEU A 165 11.04 16.33 2.08
N GLY A 166 12.16 15.70 1.71
CA GLY A 166 13.16 16.21 0.78
C GLY A 166 12.64 16.57 -0.62
N ASP A 167 11.33 16.67 -0.84
CA ASP A 167 10.68 17.08 -2.07
C ASP A 167 11.05 18.52 -2.47
N ASP A 168 11.14 19.45 -1.51
CA ASP A 168 11.61 20.81 -1.78
C ASP A 168 13.11 20.87 -2.02
N PHE A 169 13.89 20.09 -1.26
CA PHE A 169 15.34 19.97 -1.43
C PHE A 169 15.71 19.35 -2.78
N GLU A 170 15.12 18.21 -3.14
CA GLU A 170 15.31 17.55 -4.43
C GLU A 170 14.87 18.44 -5.60
N LYS A 171 13.75 19.16 -5.47
CA LYS A 171 13.31 20.14 -6.49
C LYS A 171 14.30 21.30 -6.63
N LYS A 172 14.82 21.84 -5.51
CA LYS A 172 15.83 22.91 -5.52
C LYS A 172 17.13 22.44 -6.17
N ILE A 173 17.63 21.26 -5.79
CA ILE A 173 18.83 20.66 -6.38
C ILE A 173 18.61 20.36 -7.85
N ARG A 174 17.48 19.75 -8.24
CA ARG A 174 17.17 19.48 -9.66
C ARG A 174 17.16 20.76 -10.49
N THR A 175 16.58 21.84 -9.95
CA THR A 175 16.57 23.16 -10.60
C THR A 175 17.99 23.74 -10.72
N TYR A 176 18.80 23.62 -9.67
CA TYR A 176 20.19 24.05 -9.69
C TYR A 176 20.99 23.28 -10.76
N LEU A 177 20.91 21.95 -10.77
CA LEU A 177 21.66 21.10 -11.70
C LEU A 177 21.26 21.39 -13.17
N ARG A 178 19.99 21.68 -13.44
CA ARG A 178 19.51 22.09 -14.78
C ARG A 178 19.97 23.49 -15.20
N SER A 179 20.10 24.41 -14.24
CA SER A 179 20.60 25.76 -14.55
C SER A 179 22.12 25.83 -14.67
N HIS A 180 22.83 24.83 -14.12
CA HIS A 180 24.30 24.78 -14.07
C HIS A 180 24.87 23.59 -14.86
N GLU A 181 24.24 23.22 -15.98
CA GLU A 181 24.71 22.14 -16.86
C GLU A 181 26.12 22.37 -17.42
N ASN A 182 26.61 23.62 -17.39
CA ASN A 182 27.96 23.98 -17.82
C ASN A 182 29.04 23.72 -16.75
N GLN A 183 28.67 23.45 -15.50
CA GLN A 183 29.62 23.14 -14.43
C GLN A 183 30.22 21.73 -14.65
N LEU A 184 31.54 21.60 -14.47
CA LEU A 184 32.27 20.37 -14.78
C LEU A 184 31.72 19.14 -14.03
N ALA A 185 31.41 19.28 -12.74
CA ALA A 185 30.85 18.20 -11.93
C ALA A 185 29.49 17.71 -12.47
N VAL A 186 28.61 18.65 -12.86
CA VAL A 186 27.29 18.32 -13.45
C VAL A 186 27.45 17.67 -14.82
N GLN A 187 28.40 18.14 -15.63
CA GLN A 187 28.72 17.49 -16.91
C GLN A 187 29.24 16.07 -16.73
N LYS A 188 30.07 15.82 -15.71
CA LYS A 188 30.56 14.46 -15.42
C LYS A 188 29.39 13.54 -15.05
N LEU A 189 28.46 14.01 -14.21
CA LEU A 189 27.25 13.27 -13.86
C LEU A 189 26.42 12.90 -15.09
N ARG A 190 26.11 13.88 -15.97
CA ARG A 190 25.26 13.66 -17.13
C ARG A 190 25.94 12.87 -18.26
N ARG A 191 27.23 13.08 -18.48
CA ARG A 191 27.97 12.42 -19.58
C ARG A 191 28.55 11.06 -19.21
N ASN A 192 28.08 10.45 -18.12
CA ASN A 192 28.56 9.16 -17.62
C ASN A 192 30.10 9.12 -17.48
N ARG A 193 30.69 10.19 -16.93
CA ARG A 193 32.13 10.24 -16.63
C ARG A 193 32.35 10.06 -15.13
N GLN A 194 33.50 9.50 -14.79
CA GLN A 194 33.91 9.28 -13.41
C GLN A 194 33.85 10.59 -12.61
N ILE A 195 33.07 10.58 -11.52
CA ILE A 195 33.05 11.67 -10.55
C ILE A 195 34.18 11.48 -9.52
N THR A 196 34.72 12.59 -9.03
CA THR A 196 35.75 12.60 -7.98
C THR A 196 35.17 13.09 -6.65
N THR A 197 35.86 12.86 -5.55
CA THR A 197 35.45 13.39 -4.23
C THR A 197 35.40 14.91 -4.25
N THR A 198 36.41 15.56 -4.84
CA THR A 198 36.46 17.02 -4.98
C THR A 198 35.26 17.58 -5.74
N ASP A 199 34.79 16.91 -6.81
CA ASP A 199 33.59 17.34 -7.54
C ASP A 199 32.34 17.31 -6.65
N LEU A 200 32.22 16.31 -5.77
CA LEU A 200 31.09 16.18 -4.84
C LEU A 200 31.19 17.18 -3.70
N ASP A 201 32.39 17.38 -3.14
CA ASP A 201 32.64 18.34 -2.07
C ASP A 201 32.31 19.76 -2.54
N GLU A 202 32.71 20.13 -3.77
CA GLU A 202 32.36 21.42 -4.37
C GLU A 202 30.84 21.61 -4.50
N LEU A 203 30.12 20.60 -4.98
CA LEU A 203 28.67 20.66 -5.11
C LEU A 203 27.98 20.76 -3.75
N GLU A 204 28.45 19.98 -2.76
CA GLU A 204 27.97 20.03 -1.38
C GLU A 204 28.15 21.43 -0.77
N GLN A 205 29.32 22.04 -0.94
CA GLN A 205 29.57 23.41 -0.48
C GLN A 205 28.66 24.43 -1.17
N VAL A 206 28.42 24.29 -2.48
CA VAL A 206 27.52 25.20 -3.20
C VAL A 206 26.07 25.06 -2.73
N PHE A 207 25.60 23.83 -2.47
CA PHE A 207 24.24 23.59 -1.98
C PHE A 207 24.02 24.22 -0.60
N LEU A 208 25.00 24.06 0.30
CA LEU A 208 24.96 24.66 1.63
C LEU A 208 25.09 26.19 1.57
N GLY A 209 26.05 26.70 0.81
CA GLY A 209 26.33 28.14 0.70
C GLY A 209 25.20 28.93 0.01
N SER A 210 24.45 28.29 -0.89
CA SER A 210 23.30 28.90 -1.58
C SER A 210 21.97 28.71 -0.85
N GLY A 211 21.96 28.02 0.29
CA GLY A 211 20.74 27.69 1.04
C GLY A 211 19.77 26.76 0.28
N LEU A 212 20.30 25.97 -0.65
CA LEU A 212 19.49 25.01 -1.43
C LEU A 212 19.11 23.78 -0.59
N GLY A 213 19.90 23.48 0.45
CA GLY A 213 19.59 22.49 1.47
C GLY A 213 20.45 22.66 2.72
N THR A 214 20.14 21.86 3.74
CA THR A 214 20.89 21.77 4.99
C THR A 214 21.85 20.58 4.97
N THR A 215 22.81 20.56 5.90
CA THR A 215 23.71 19.40 6.07
C THR A 215 22.92 18.12 6.36
N GLN A 216 21.81 18.23 7.09
CA GLN A 216 20.95 17.09 7.38
C GLN A 216 20.26 16.54 6.12
N ASP A 217 19.82 17.40 5.21
CA ASP A 217 19.19 16.98 3.94
C ASP A 217 20.19 16.20 3.07
N ILE A 218 21.44 16.67 3.02
CA ILE A 218 22.52 16.03 2.27
C ILE A 218 22.88 14.67 2.86
N GLU A 219 23.01 14.56 4.19
CA GLU A 219 23.30 13.28 4.86
C GLU A 219 22.15 12.28 4.67
N GLN A 220 20.90 12.73 4.74
CA GLN A 220 19.75 11.86 4.47
C GLN A 220 19.74 11.38 3.01
N ALA A 221 20.07 12.24 2.06
CA ALA A 221 20.18 11.87 0.65
C ALA A 221 21.32 10.86 0.40
N LYS A 222 22.48 11.05 1.05
CA LYS A 222 23.61 10.09 1.02
C LYS A 222 23.18 8.73 1.56
N ALA A 223 22.47 8.68 2.69
CA ALA A 223 22.01 7.43 3.30
C ALA A 223 20.99 6.68 2.42
N ARG A 224 20.08 7.41 1.75
CA ARG A 224 19.01 6.81 0.93
C ARG A 224 19.50 6.25 -0.41
N HIS A 225 20.50 6.89 -1.01
CA HIS A 225 20.98 6.56 -2.35
C HIS A 225 22.40 5.97 -2.37
N GLU A 226 22.90 5.53 -1.21
CA GLU A 226 24.26 4.96 -1.07
C GLU A 226 25.37 5.92 -1.54
N GLY A 227 25.15 7.22 -1.36
CA GLY A 227 26.12 8.27 -1.67
C GLY A 227 25.54 9.44 -2.46
N LEU A 228 26.22 10.59 -2.34
CA LEU A 228 25.78 11.85 -2.96
C LEU A 228 25.79 11.79 -4.48
N GLY A 229 26.77 11.13 -5.10
CA GLY A 229 26.87 11.07 -6.55
C GLY A 229 25.75 10.26 -7.21
N LEU A 230 25.33 9.14 -6.61
CA LEU A 230 24.19 8.35 -7.07
C LEU A 230 22.87 9.12 -6.89
N PHE A 231 22.71 9.82 -5.78
CA PHE A 231 21.57 10.74 -5.56
C PHE A 231 21.50 11.80 -6.65
N LEU A 232 22.59 12.54 -6.89
CA LEU A 232 22.61 13.60 -7.88
C LEU A 232 22.36 13.07 -9.29
N ARG A 233 22.90 11.89 -9.64
CA ARG A 233 22.63 11.25 -10.94
C ARG A 233 21.16 10.86 -11.09
N SER A 234 20.53 10.41 -10.02
CA SER A 234 19.09 10.10 -10.02
C SER A 234 18.22 11.34 -10.32
N LEU A 235 18.71 12.53 -9.98
CA LEU A 235 18.02 13.80 -10.23
C LEU A 235 18.32 14.39 -11.61
N THR A 236 19.54 14.23 -12.13
CA THR A 236 19.92 14.79 -13.44
C THR A 236 19.52 13.92 -14.61
N GLY A 237 19.49 12.60 -14.42
CA GLY A 237 19.53 11.67 -15.53
C GLY A 237 20.89 11.68 -16.24
N LEU A 238 20.97 10.95 -17.35
CA LEU A 238 22.11 10.95 -18.26
C LEU A 238 21.77 11.69 -19.55
N ASP A 239 22.80 12.21 -20.21
CA ASP A 239 22.72 12.55 -21.62
C ASP A 239 22.41 11.26 -22.40
N ARG A 240 21.38 11.30 -23.24
CA ARG A 240 20.96 10.16 -24.06
C ARG A 240 22.12 9.60 -24.88
N GLU A 241 22.95 10.47 -25.46
CA GLU A 241 24.10 9.99 -26.23
C GLU A 241 25.14 9.31 -25.35
N ALA A 242 25.33 9.78 -24.11
CA ALA A 242 26.25 9.15 -23.18
C ALA A 242 25.73 7.79 -22.70
N ALA A 243 24.41 7.68 -22.46
CA ALA A 243 23.77 6.41 -22.15
C ALA A 243 23.87 5.43 -23.33
N ALA A 244 23.64 5.88 -24.57
CA ALA A 244 23.81 5.05 -25.76
C ALA A 244 25.25 4.56 -25.94
N ARG A 245 26.23 5.46 -25.77
CA ARG A 245 27.67 5.12 -25.86
C ARG A 245 28.10 4.04 -24.86
N ALA A 246 27.46 3.95 -23.69
CA ALA A 246 27.74 2.88 -22.73
C ALA A 246 27.45 1.48 -23.32
N PHE A 247 26.50 1.38 -24.26
CA PHE A 247 26.12 0.14 -24.93
C PHE A 247 26.82 -0.07 -26.29
N ASP A 248 27.75 0.80 -26.71
CA ASP A 248 28.44 0.66 -28.01
C ASP A 248 29.20 -0.66 -28.12
N ARG A 249 29.90 -1.05 -27.05
CA ARG A 249 30.63 -2.33 -27.01
C ARG A 249 29.69 -3.53 -27.10
N PHE A 250 28.52 -3.45 -26.47
CA PHE A 250 27.51 -4.50 -26.55
C PHE A 250 26.99 -4.67 -27.99
N GLN A 251 26.86 -3.56 -28.73
CA GLN A 251 26.35 -3.56 -30.10
C GLN A 251 27.43 -3.89 -31.16
N THR A 252 28.70 -3.72 -30.82
CA THR A 252 29.81 -3.89 -31.77
C THR A 252 29.87 -5.32 -32.32
N GLY A 253 29.79 -5.46 -33.64
CA GLY A 253 29.85 -6.76 -34.32
C GLY A 253 28.58 -7.60 -34.22
N ARG A 254 27.47 -7.04 -33.72
CA ARG A 254 26.18 -7.74 -33.59
C ARG A 254 25.12 -7.14 -34.49
N THR A 255 24.30 -8.00 -35.09
CA THR A 255 23.08 -7.61 -35.79
C THR A 255 21.88 -7.90 -34.89
N LEU A 256 21.42 -6.87 -34.17
CA LEU A 256 20.27 -6.99 -33.28
C LEU A 256 18.96 -7.00 -34.06
N THR A 257 18.00 -7.81 -33.61
CA THR A 257 16.62 -7.79 -34.10
C THR A 257 15.90 -6.51 -33.68
N ALA A 258 14.79 -6.17 -34.34
CA ALA A 258 13.99 -5.00 -33.99
C ALA A 258 13.54 -5.00 -32.51
N ASN A 259 13.18 -6.17 -31.97
CA ASN A 259 12.75 -6.31 -30.58
C ASN A 259 13.92 -6.12 -29.59
N GLN A 260 15.09 -6.69 -29.88
CA GLN A 260 16.31 -6.48 -29.07
C GLN A 260 16.74 -5.01 -29.07
N LEU A 261 16.71 -4.36 -30.23
CA LEU A 261 17.03 -2.95 -30.37
C LEU A 261 16.03 -2.06 -29.62
N HIS A 262 14.74 -2.40 -29.66
CA HIS A 262 13.72 -1.69 -28.91
C HIS A 262 13.93 -1.83 -27.39
N PHE A 263 14.24 -3.04 -26.92
CA PHE A 263 14.55 -3.30 -25.51
C PHE A 263 15.77 -2.48 -25.04
N LEU A 264 16.87 -2.47 -25.79
CA LEU A 264 18.04 -1.65 -25.47
C LEU A 264 17.74 -0.15 -25.47
N ASN A 265 17.01 0.34 -26.46
CA ASN A 265 16.60 1.74 -26.50
C ASN A 265 15.76 2.11 -25.27
N MET A 266 14.92 1.20 -24.77
CA MET A 266 14.15 1.44 -23.56
C MET A 266 15.05 1.55 -22.32
N ILE A 267 16.10 0.72 -22.21
CA ILE A 267 17.12 0.89 -21.14
C ILE A 267 17.79 2.26 -21.26
N ILE A 268 18.24 2.64 -22.47
CA ILE A 268 18.89 3.93 -22.75
C ILE A 268 17.96 5.10 -22.40
N ASP A 269 16.67 4.99 -22.70
CA ASP A 269 15.65 5.99 -22.37
C ASP A 269 15.49 6.17 -20.86
N ILE A 270 15.44 5.06 -20.12
CA ILE A 270 15.30 5.12 -18.66
C ILE A 270 16.58 5.66 -18.02
N LEU A 271 17.76 5.23 -18.47
CA LEU A 271 19.04 5.80 -18.05
C LEU A 271 19.13 7.30 -18.35
N ALA A 272 18.67 7.75 -19.51
CA ALA A 272 18.65 9.17 -19.85
C ALA A 272 17.74 9.97 -18.91
N ARG A 273 16.59 9.42 -18.51
CA ARG A 273 15.60 10.12 -17.66
C ARG A 273 15.91 10.04 -16.17
N ARG A 274 16.31 8.87 -15.68
CA ARG A 274 16.46 8.53 -14.25
C ARG A 274 17.92 8.37 -13.83
N GLY A 275 18.85 8.29 -14.77
CA GLY A 275 20.29 8.25 -14.49
C GLY A 275 20.83 6.88 -14.08
N LEU A 276 19.97 6.03 -13.51
CA LEU A 276 20.28 4.70 -13.01
C LEU A 276 19.15 3.74 -13.40
N VAL A 277 19.51 2.48 -13.64
CA VAL A 277 18.59 1.35 -13.82
C VAL A 277 19.18 0.19 -13.04
N ASP A 278 18.38 -0.40 -12.15
CA ASP A 278 18.77 -1.62 -11.44
C ASP A 278 18.45 -2.84 -12.32
N VAL A 279 19.26 -3.89 -12.23
CA VAL A 279 19.10 -5.11 -13.03
C VAL A 279 17.74 -5.77 -12.77
N GLY A 280 17.25 -5.74 -11.53
CA GLY A 280 15.93 -6.25 -11.17
C GLY A 280 14.79 -5.54 -11.90
N GLN A 281 14.96 -4.26 -12.25
CA GLN A 281 13.94 -3.49 -12.97
C GLN A 281 13.73 -3.98 -14.41
N LEU A 282 14.64 -4.77 -14.98
CA LEU A 282 14.46 -5.40 -16.28
C LEU A 282 13.32 -6.44 -16.28
N TYR A 283 12.88 -6.87 -15.09
CA TYR A 283 11.74 -7.79 -14.88
C TYR A 283 10.46 -7.06 -14.44
N ASP A 284 10.46 -5.73 -14.43
CA ASP A 284 9.32 -4.88 -14.09
C ASP A 284 8.77 -4.14 -15.31
N PRO A 285 7.54 -3.58 -15.26
CA PRO A 285 7.07 -2.63 -16.26
C PRO A 285 8.03 -1.43 -16.36
N PRO A 286 8.36 -0.93 -17.56
CA PRO A 286 7.78 -1.24 -18.87
C PRO A 286 8.40 -2.44 -19.61
N PHE A 287 9.48 -3.05 -19.12
CA PHE A 287 10.19 -4.15 -19.79
C PHE A 287 9.33 -5.39 -19.99
N THR A 288 8.51 -5.72 -19.01
CA THR A 288 7.57 -6.84 -19.07
C THR A 288 6.51 -6.73 -20.17
N GLN A 289 6.25 -5.53 -20.70
CA GLN A 289 5.34 -5.34 -21.84
C GLN A 289 5.93 -5.91 -23.15
N LEU A 290 7.25 -5.89 -23.29
CA LEU A 290 7.96 -6.46 -24.43
C LEU A 290 8.25 -7.94 -24.23
N THR A 291 8.63 -8.30 -23.00
CA THR A 291 8.97 -9.66 -22.60
C THR A 291 8.31 -10.02 -21.27
N PRO A 292 7.10 -10.59 -21.28
CA PRO A 292 6.39 -10.99 -20.05
C PRO A 292 7.17 -11.99 -19.19
N SER A 293 8.10 -12.73 -19.80
CA SER A 293 8.93 -13.74 -19.14
C SER A 293 10.35 -13.27 -18.81
N GLY A 294 10.68 -11.98 -19.06
CA GLY A 294 12.02 -11.42 -18.82
C GLY A 294 12.91 -11.29 -20.07
N PRO A 295 14.06 -10.59 -19.95
CA PRO A 295 15.00 -10.31 -21.05
C PRO A 295 15.55 -11.56 -21.74
N GLU A 296 15.50 -12.72 -21.11
CA GLU A 296 15.97 -14.03 -21.61
C GLU A 296 15.27 -14.46 -22.89
N LYS A 297 14.08 -13.93 -23.16
CA LYS A 297 13.38 -14.18 -24.42
C LYS A 297 14.13 -13.59 -25.63
N PHE A 298 14.87 -12.51 -25.42
CA PHE A 298 15.58 -11.79 -26.47
C PHE A 298 17.10 -11.93 -26.39
N PHE A 299 17.65 -12.16 -25.21
CA PHE A 299 19.09 -12.15 -24.96
C PHE A 299 19.52 -13.47 -24.35
N THR A 300 20.73 -13.93 -24.69
CA THR A 300 21.32 -15.09 -24.00
C THR A 300 21.73 -14.70 -22.58
N ALA A 301 21.97 -15.68 -21.70
CA ALA A 301 22.46 -15.40 -20.35
C ALA A 301 23.74 -14.54 -20.38
N SER A 302 24.70 -14.86 -21.26
CA SER A 302 25.93 -14.07 -21.43
C SER A 302 25.68 -12.64 -21.90
N ASP A 303 24.61 -12.40 -22.67
CA ASP A 303 24.23 -11.06 -23.09
C ASP A 303 23.64 -10.25 -21.94
N ILE A 304 22.83 -10.91 -21.10
CA ILE A 304 22.27 -10.30 -19.89
C ILE A 304 23.39 -9.93 -18.91
N ASP A 305 24.35 -10.83 -18.69
CA ASP A 305 25.54 -10.56 -17.87
C ASP A 305 26.33 -9.34 -18.40
N THR A 306 26.41 -9.20 -19.73
CA THR A 306 27.07 -8.04 -20.36
C THR A 306 26.28 -6.75 -20.13
N VAL A 307 24.94 -6.80 -20.24
CA VAL A 307 24.07 -5.64 -19.96
C VAL A 307 24.18 -5.24 -18.48
N GLU A 308 24.15 -6.19 -17.56
CA GLU A 308 24.37 -5.98 -16.13
C GLU A 308 25.73 -5.30 -15.87
N SER A 309 26.80 -5.82 -16.46
CA SER A 309 28.14 -5.21 -16.34
C SER A 309 28.17 -3.76 -16.84
N VAL A 310 27.43 -3.43 -17.91
CA VAL A 310 27.31 -2.05 -18.39
C VAL A 310 26.54 -1.18 -17.39
N LEU A 311 25.45 -1.68 -16.81
CA LEU A 311 24.67 -0.95 -15.80
C LEU A 311 25.50 -0.69 -14.54
N ASP A 312 26.27 -1.68 -14.08
CA ASP A 312 27.20 -1.54 -12.96
C ASP A 312 28.32 -0.55 -13.26
N GLN A 313 28.84 -0.54 -14.50
CA GLN A 313 29.80 0.46 -14.93
C GLN A 313 29.18 1.86 -14.89
N VAL A 314 27.94 2.03 -15.34
CA VAL A 314 27.23 3.33 -15.26
C VAL A 314 26.99 3.75 -13.81
N ARG A 315 26.68 2.81 -12.91
CA ARG A 315 26.53 3.08 -11.48
C ARG A 315 27.85 3.51 -10.84
N SER A 316 28.94 2.78 -11.11
CA SER A 316 30.26 3.04 -10.52
C SER A 316 30.83 4.41 -10.90
N THR A 317 30.54 4.96 -12.09
CA THR A 317 31.01 6.32 -12.45
C THR A 317 30.36 7.43 -11.61
N ALA A 318 29.29 7.14 -10.85
CA ALA A 318 28.66 8.06 -9.91
C ALA A 318 29.22 7.93 -8.49
N ILE A 319 30.05 6.91 -8.25
CA ILE A 319 30.70 6.68 -6.96
C ILE A 319 32.13 7.21 -7.10
N PRO A 320 32.62 8.06 -6.18
CA PRO A 320 33.99 8.55 -6.24
C PRO A 320 35.00 7.39 -6.26
N ALA A 321 36.04 7.52 -7.09
CA ALA A 321 37.05 6.46 -7.27
C ALA A 321 37.76 6.03 -5.96
N SER A 322 37.77 6.86 -4.92
CA SER A 322 38.34 6.54 -3.60
C SER A 322 37.44 5.66 -2.72
N GLN A 323 36.18 5.45 -3.11
CA GLN A 323 35.18 4.62 -2.42
C GLN A 323 34.76 3.37 -3.24
N ALA A 324 35.35 3.18 -4.42
CA ALA A 324 35.05 2.07 -5.33
C ALA A 324 35.98 0.85 -5.13
N MET A 325 36.71 0.79 -4.01
CA MET A 325 37.50 -0.36 -3.56
C MET A 325 36.83 -1.02 -2.36
#